data_AF-A0A382HKF0-F1
#
_entry.id   AF-A0A382HKF0-F1
#
_cell.length_a   1.000
_cell.length_b   1.000
_cell.length_c   1.000
_cell.angle_alpha   90.00
_cell.angle_beta   90.00
_cell.angle_gamma   90.00
#
_symmetry.space_group_name_H-M   'P 1'
#
loop_
_entity.id
_entity.type
_entity.pdbx_description
1 polymer ?
#
loop_
_entity_poly.entity_id
_entity_poly.type
_entity_poly.pdbx_seq_one_letter_code
_entity_poly.pdbx_strand_id
1 'polypeptide(L)'
;MDPSVQVGLAELRQVYCGPVRLKLGAEVRVAIDAAEATVARMVRDQRVTYGINTGFGQLAQTVVDPDRLRELQTNLVRSHSVGVGTPLDDGVVRLVLMLKVLALARGRSGVRGVLVDTLMQMLDYEVYPLVPSKGSVGASGDLAPLAHLAGALIGEGRVRYQGEVLPASEGLAAAGIKPIE
;
A
#
# COMPACT_ATOMS: atom_id res chain seq x y z
N MET A 1 3.11 14.28 -10.78
CA MET A 1 3.34 15.08 -9.58
C MET A 1 4.82 15.08 -9.31
N ASP A 2 5.38 16.24 -9.00
CA ASP A 2 6.76 16.44 -8.55
C ASP A 2 6.84 16.16 -7.03
N PRO A 3 7.93 15.54 -6.50
CA PRO A 3 8.03 15.19 -5.08
C PRO A 3 7.97 16.37 -4.11
N SER A 4 8.11 17.61 -4.60
CA SER A 4 7.94 18.87 -3.86
C SER A 4 6.50 19.41 -3.86
N VAL A 5 5.59 18.81 -4.64
CA VAL A 5 4.21 19.28 -4.77
C VAL A 5 3.45 19.08 -3.47
N GLN A 6 3.06 20.20 -2.86
CA GLN A 6 2.12 20.22 -1.77
C GLN A 6 0.71 20.01 -2.34
N VAL A 7 0.06 18.92 -1.95
CA VAL A 7 -1.36 18.68 -2.25
C VAL A 7 -2.19 19.37 -1.17
N GLY A 8 -2.98 20.36 -1.57
CA GLY A 8 -3.87 21.12 -0.71
C GLY A 8 -5.16 20.37 -0.38
N LEU A 9 -5.84 20.80 0.68
CA LEU A 9 -7.12 20.21 1.11
C LEU A 9 -8.22 20.29 0.04
N ALA A 10 -8.18 21.30 -0.85
CA ALA A 10 -9.12 21.43 -1.95
C ALA A 10 -8.97 20.29 -2.97
N GLU A 11 -7.74 19.89 -3.29
CA GLU A 11 -7.45 18.78 -4.20
C GLU A 11 -7.81 17.45 -3.54
N LEU A 12 -7.51 17.29 -2.24
CA LEU A 12 -7.96 16.12 -1.48
C LEU A 12 -9.49 16.02 -1.45
N ARG A 13 -10.21 17.14 -1.32
CA ARG A 13 -11.67 17.14 -1.41
C ARG A 13 -12.15 16.66 -2.78
N GLN A 14 -11.48 17.02 -3.87
CA GLN A 14 -11.83 16.53 -5.21
C GLN A 14 -11.67 14.99 -5.29
N VAL A 15 -10.57 14.45 -4.76
CA VAL A 15 -10.33 13.00 -4.68
C VAL A 15 -11.38 12.28 -3.83
N TYR A 16 -11.84 12.90 -2.74
CA TYR A 16 -12.92 12.35 -1.93
C TYR A 16 -14.25 12.30 -2.70
N CYS A 17 -14.59 13.39 -3.38
CA CYS A 17 -15.88 13.56 -4.06
C CYS A 17 -16.02 12.76 -5.36
N GLY A 18 -14.91 12.33 -5.99
CA GLY A 18 -15.01 11.61 -7.25
C GLY A 18 -13.70 11.01 -7.76
N PRO A 19 -13.78 10.28 -8.88
CA PRO A 19 -12.63 9.59 -9.46
C PRO A 19 -11.56 10.59 -9.92
N VAL A 20 -10.31 10.17 -9.80
CA VAL A 20 -9.14 10.97 -10.21
C VAL A 20 -8.18 10.10 -10.99
N ARG A 21 -7.44 10.72 -11.91
CA ARG A 21 -6.34 10.06 -12.61
C ARG A 21 -5.01 10.67 -12.21
N LEU A 22 -4.07 9.83 -11.86
CA LEU A 22 -2.75 10.26 -11.40
C LEU A 22 -1.71 10.04 -12.48
N LYS A 23 -0.73 10.95 -12.56
CA LYS A 23 0.48 10.75 -13.35
C LYS A 23 1.69 11.08 -12.49
N LEU A 24 2.66 10.16 -12.45
CA LEU A 24 3.95 10.41 -11.81
C LEU A 24 4.84 11.20 -12.76
N GLY A 25 5.60 12.16 -12.21
CA GLY A 25 6.67 12.79 -12.96
C GLY A 25 7.86 11.83 -13.11
N ALA A 26 8.71 12.06 -14.10
CA ALA A 26 9.87 11.20 -14.36
C ALA A 26 10.84 11.22 -13.17
N GLU A 27 11.02 12.39 -12.56
CA GLU A 27 11.83 12.62 -11.37
C GLU A 27 11.36 11.82 -10.14
N VAL A 28 10.03 11.63 -9.99
CA VAL A 28 9.48 10.77 -8.93
C VAL A 28 9.87 9.31 -9.15
N ARG A 29 9.81 8.83 -10.39
CA ARG A 29 10.18 7.45 -10.70
C ARG A 29 11.64 7.19 -10.34
N VAL A 30 12.53 8.12 -10.72
CA VAL A 30 13.95 8.05 -10.37
C VAL A 30 14.16 8.00 -8.86
N ALA A 31 13.41 8.78 -8.09
CA ALA A 31 13.51 8.78 -6.63
C ALA A 31 13.04 7.45 -5.99
N ILE A 32 11.95 6.86 -6.50
CA ILE A 32 11.47 5.54 -6.06
C ILE A 32 12.52 4.46 -6.37
N ASP A 33 13.01 4.43 -7.61
CA ASP A 33 13.98 3.42 -8.07
C ASP A 33 15.30 3.51 -7.27
N ALA A 34 15.76 4.72 -6.94
CA ALA A 34 16.94 4.93 -6.10
C ALA A 34 16.75 4.43 -4.65
N ALA A 35 15.56 4.61 -4.09
CA ALA A 35 15.23 4.12 -2.76
C ALA A 35 15.14 2.59 -2.72
N GLU A 36 14.49 1.98 -3.73
CA GLU A 36 14.44 0.52 -3.93
C GLU A 36 15.86 -0.05 -4.03
N ALA A 37 16.71 0.53 -4.87
CA ALA A 37 18.10 0.10 -5.06
C ALA A 37 18.92 0.18 -3.75
N THR A 38 18.60 1.13 -2.88
CA THR A 38 19.23 1.24 -1.56
C THR A 38 18.82 0.10 -0.63
N VAL A 39 17.53 -0.24 -0.57
CA VAL A 39 17.05 -1.41 0.19
C VAL A 39 17.65 -2.70 -0.37
N ALA A 40 17.65 -2.87 -1.69
CA ALA A 40 18.24 -4.04 -2.34
C ALA A 40 19.74 -4.20 -1.99
N ARG A 41 20.49 -3.09 -1.95
CA ARG A 41 21.89 -3.10 -1.51
C ARG A 41 22.03 -3.49 -0.04
N MET A 42 21.20 -2.96 0.86
CA MET A 42 21.24 -3.32 2.29
C MET A 42 20.99 -4.82 2.53
N VAL A 43 20.03 -5.40 1.79
CA VAL A 43 19.75 -6.84 1.83
C VAL A 43 20.94 -7.66 1.31
N ARG A 44 21.51 -7.28 0.16
CA ARG A 44 22.70 -7.95 -0.40
C ARG A 44 23.91 -7.88 0.53
N ASP A 45 24.12 -6.74 1.17
CA ASP A 45 25.20 -6.50 2.14
C ASP A 45 24.94 -7.19 3.50
N GLN A 46 23.81 -7.88 3.67
CA GLN A 46 23.37 -8.51 4.93
C GLN A 46 23.35 -7.54 6.13
N ARG A 47 23.09 -6.26 5.90
CA ARG A 47 22.98 -5.26 6.98
C ARG A 47 21.71 -5.51 7.76
N VAL A 48 21.81 -5.71 9.07
CA VAL A 48 20.65 -5.87 9.96
C VAL A 48 19.86 -4.57 9.98
N THR A 49 18.65 -4.59 9.40
CA THR A 49 17.81 -3.40 9.20
C THR A 49 16.36 -3.71 9.54
N TYR A 50 15.80 -2.95 10.49
CA TYR A 50 14.45 -3.18 11.02
C TYR A 50 13.39 -3.24 9.92
N GLY A 51 12.57 -4.29 9.93
CA GLY A 51 11.46 -4.48 9.00
C GLY A 51 11.84 -4.80 7.55
N ILE A 52 13.16 -4.90 7.27
CA ILE A 52 13.68 -5.35 5.97
C ILE A 52 14.12 -6.82 6.08
N ASN A 53 15.01 -7.12 7.03
CA ASN A 53 15.51 -8.48 7.29
C ASN A 53 15.46 -8.87 8.78
N THR A 54 14.64 -8.16 9.56
CA THR A 54 14.33 -8.51 10.96
C THR A 54 12.84 -8.80 11.12
N GLY A 55 12.47 -9.36 12.26
CA GLY A 55 11.08 -9.36 12.72
C GLY A 55 10.57 -7.96 13.08
N PHE A 56 9.31 -7.89 13.52
CA PHE A 56 8.60 -6.66 13.90
C PHE A 56 8.27 -6.64 15.39
N GLY A 57 8.09 -5.45 15.96
CA GLY A 57 7.70 -5.30 17.38
C GLY A 57 8.71 -5.97 18.32
N GLN A 58 8.26 -6.94 19.12
CA GLN A 58 9.13 -7.69 20.04
C GLN A 58 10.26 -8.45 19.33
N LEU A 59 10.11 -8.76 18.03
CA LEU A 59 11.09 -9.49 17.24
C LEU A 59 12.00 -8.56 16.41
N ALA A 60 12.05 -7.26 16.72
CA ALA A 60 12.83 -6.26 16.00
C ALA A 60 14.33 -6.57 15.90
N GLN A 61 14.87 -7.39 16.81
CA GLN A 61 16.28 -7.78 16.84
C GLN A 61 16.56 -9.18 16.25
N THR A 62 15.51 -9.91 15.85
CA THR A 62 15.64 -11.26 15.29
C THR A 62 15.83 -11.17 13.78
N VAL A 63 16.98 -11.61 13.28
CA VAL A 63 17.25 -11.68 11.84
C VAL A 63 16.41 -12.81 11.22
N VAL A 64 15.84 -12.53 10.05
CA VAL A 64 15.04 -13.49 9.29
C VAL A 64 15.81 -13.91 8.05
N ASP A 65 15.80 -15.21 7.78
CA ASP A 65 16.47 -15.77 6.59
C ASP A 65 15.91 -15.15 5.30
N PRO A 66 16.77 -14.81 4.32
CA PRO A 66 16.36 -14.20 3.06
C PRO A 66 15.22 -14.95 2.35
N ASP A 67 15.26 -16.28 2.36
CA ASP A 67 14.26 -17.14 1.71
C ASP A 67 12.88 -17.09 2.39
N ARG A 68 12.83 -16.62 3.64
CA ARG A 68 11.59 -16.46 4.42
C ARG A 68 11.04 -15.05 4.41
N LEU A 69 11.76 -14.08 3.82
CA LEU A 69 11.31 -12.68 3.82
C LEU A 69 9.97 -12.49 3.12
N ARG A 70 9.73 -13.20 2.01
CA ARG A 70 8.43 -13.16 1.32
C ARG A 70 7.29 -13.63 2.24
N GLU A 71 7.48 -14.80 2.86
CA GLU A 71 6.51 -15.37 3.81
C GLU A 71 6.25 -14.43 4.98
N LEU A 72 7.31 -13.79 5.51
CA LEU A 72 7.21 -12.80 6.57
C LEU A 72 6.31 -11.62 6.17
N GLN A 73 6.48 -11.06 4.97
CA GLN A 73 5.65 -9.93 4.50
C GLN A 73 4.18 -10.33 4.35
N THR A 74 3.90 -11.50 3.76
CA THR A 74 2.52 -12.02 3.64
C THR A 74 1.89 -12.23 5.02
N ASN A 75 2.62 -12.86 5.95
CA ASN A 75 2.12 -13.10 7.30
C ASN A 75 1.93 -11.81 8.09
N LEU A 76 2.75 -10.78 7.84
CA LEU A 76 2.57 -9.46 8.45
C LEU A 76 1.23 -8.85 8.02
N VAL A 77 0.94 -8.84 6.71
CA VAL A 77 -0.33 -8.34 6.17
C VAL A 77 -1.51 -9.10 6.78
N ARG A 78 -1.46 -10.44 6.79
CA ARG A 78 -2.53 -11.28 7.33
C ARG A 78 -2.76 -11.05 8.83
N SER A 79 -1.69 -11.09 9.62
CA SER A 79 -1.77 -10.92 11.09
C SER A 79 -2.25 -9.54 11.52
N HIS A 80 -2.05 -8.51 10.69
CA HIS A 80 -2.47 -7.14 10.99
C HIS A 80 -3.83 -6.78 10.37
N SER A 81 -4.42 -7.63 9.52
CA SER A 81 -5.76 -7.42 8.93
C SER A 81 -6.88 -7.70 9.93
N VAL A 82 -6.84 -7.03 11.08
CA VAL A 82 -7.71 -7.25 12.25
C VAL A 82 -8.73 -6.12 12.45
N GLY A 83 -8.88 -5.23 11.47
CA GLY A 83 -9.92 -4.20 11.47
C GLY A 83 -11.34 -4.80 11.55
N VAL A 84 -12.26 -4.09 12.21
CA VAL A 84 -13.66 -4.49 12.42
C VAL A 84 -14.63 -3.33 12.17
N GLY A 85 -15.93 -3.63 12.17
CA GLY A 85 -17.00 -2.65 11.99
C GLY A 85 -17.37 -2.42 10.52
N THR A 86 -18.26 -1.46 10.29
CA THR A 86 -18.73 -1.11 8.95
C THR A 86 -17.56 -0.72 8.06
N PRO A 87 -17.49 -1.21 6.80
CA PRO A 87 -16.48 -0.77 5.85
C PRO A 87 -16.52 0.75 5.64
N LEU A 88 -15.36 1.35 5.41
CA LEU A 88 -15.22 2.75 5.01
C LEU A 88 -15.88 2.99 3.65
N ASP A 89 -16.39 4.20 3.46
CA ASP A 89 -16.95 4.65 2.18
C ASP A 89 -15.87 4.77 1.11
N ASP A 90 -16.24 4.60 -0.16
CA ASP A 90 -15.30 4.62 -1.30
C ASP A 90 -14.51 5.93 -1.38
N GLY A 91 -15.12 7.07 -1.07
CA GLY A 91 -14.43 8.36 -1.03
C GLY A 91 -13.27 8.39 -0.01
N VAL A 92 -13.45 7.72 1.13
CA VAL A 92 -12.40 7.60 2.17
C VAL A 92 -11.31 6.63 1.70
N VAL A 93 -11.68 5.47 1.17
CA VAL A 93 -10.71 4.48 0.67
C VAL A 93 -9.90 5.05 -0.49
N ARG A 94 -10.54 5.79 -1.41
CA ARG A 94 -9.90 6.53 -2.50
C ARG A 94 -8.88 7.54 -1.98
N LEU A 95 -9.22 8.30 -0.94
CA LEU A 95 -8.26 9.18 -0.26
C LEU A 95 -7.09 8.40 0.35
N VAL A 96 -7.34 7.28 1.01
CA VAL A 96 -6.26 6.46 1.61
C VAL A 96 -5.29 5.96 0.53
N LEU A 97 -5.80 5.45 -0.60
CA LEU A 97 -4.99 5.04 -1.74
C LEU A 97 -4.15 6.20 -2.28
N MET A 98 -4.77 7.36 -2.53
CA MET A 98 -4.09 8.57 -3.00
C MET A 98 -2.99 9.03 -2.03
N LEU A 99 -3.28 9.09 -0.73
CA LEU A 99 -2.31 9.48 0.29
C LEU A 99 -1.15 8.48 0.37
N LYS A 100 -1.39 7.19 0.11
CA LYS A 100 -0.32 6.19 0.00
C LYS A 100 0.53 6.40 -1.24
N VAL A 101 -0.05 6.65 -2.41
CA VAL A 101 0.71 7.01 -3.61
C VAL A 101 1.57 8.24 -3.34
N LEU A 102 1.02 9.31 -2.76
CA LEU A 102 1.76 10.52 -2.41
C LEU A 102 2.90 10.28 -1.43
N ALA A 103 2.68 9.47 -0.40
CA ALA A 103 3.70 9.15 0.59
C ALA A 103 4.85 8.34 -0.02
N LEU A 104 4.55 7.32 -0.83
CA LEU A 104 5.54 6.45 -1.46
C LEU A 104 6.30 7.18 -2.58
N ALA A 105 5.63 8.08 -3.31
CA ALA A 105 6.19 8.92 -4.37
C ALA A 105 7.31 9.85 -3.87
N ARG A 106 7.46 10.06 -2.56
CA ARG A 106 8.58 10.83 -1.99
C ARG A 106 9.93 10.11 -2.10
N GLY A 107 9.96 8.83 -2.50
CA GLY A 107 11.21 8.08 -2.70
C GLY A 107 11.99 7.85 -1.41
N ARG A 108 11.30 7.66 -0.28
CA ARG A 108 11.92 7.43 1.04
C ARG A 108 11.52 6.11 1.71
N SER A 109 10.64 5.35 1.07
CA SER A 109 10.08 4.11 1.63
C SER A 109 10.76 2.84 1.14
N GLY A 110 11.58 2.92 0.09
CA GLY A 110 12.31 1.77 -0.45
C GLY A 110 11.42 0.67 -1.07
N VAL A 111 10.19 1.02 -1.44
CA VAL A 111 9.24 0.11 -2.10
C VAL A 111 9.57 -0.05 -3.58
N ARG A 112 9.14 -1.17 -4.17
CA ARG A 112 9.22 -1.36 -5.61
C ARG A 112 8.26 -0.42 -6.36
N GLY A 113 8.69 0.08 -7.52
CA GLY A 113 7.85 0.93 -8.37
C GLY A 113 6.49 0.31 -8.73
N VAL A 114 6.44 -1.00 -8.95
CA VAL A 114 5.21 -1.74 -9.24
C VAL A 114 4.12 -1.56 -8.18
N LEU A 115 4.50 -1.38 -6.90
CA LEU A 115 3.52 -1.14 -5.84
C LEU A 115 2.80 0.19 -6.03
N VAL A 116 3.55 1.24 -6.38
CA VAL A 116 2.98 2.57 -6.63
C VAL A 116 2.11 2.54 -7.88
N ASP A 117 2.58 1.84 -8.93
CA ASP A 117 1.85 1.69 -10.18
C ASP A 117 0.52 0.93 -9.97
N THR A 118 0.51 -0.13 -9.16
CA THR A 118 -0.71 -0.88 -8.84
C THR A 118 -1.69 -0.05 -8.01
N LEU A 119 -1.22 0.71 -7.02
CA LEU A 119 -2.08 1.64 -6.26
C LEU A 119 -2.73 2.68 -7.16
N MET A 120 -1.98 3.21 -8.14
CA MET A 120 -2.53 4.13 -9.14
C MET A 120 -3.54 3.45 -10.06
N GLN A 121 -3.30 2.21 -10.51
CA GLN A 121 -4.26 1.45 -11.28
C GLN A 121 -5.57 1.23 -10.51
N MET A 122 -5.50 0.91 -9.21
CA MET A 122 -6.69 0.76 -8.37
C MET A 122 -7.50 2.05 -8.28
N LEU A 123 -6.84 3.22 -8.24
CA LEU A 123 -7.51 4.52 -8.32
C LEU A 123 -8.14 4.76 -9.70
N ASP A 124 -7.39 4.51 -10.78
CA ASP A 124 -7.80 4.77 -12.16
C ASP A 124 -8.98 3.88 -12.60
N TYR A 125 -9.01 2.64 -12.12
CA TYR A 125 -10.07 1.65 -12.41
C TYR A 125 -11.11 1.54 -11.29
N GLU A 126 -11.02 2.37 -10.25
CA GLU A 126 -11.99 2.41 -9.14
C GLU A 126 -12.20 1.07 -8.43
N VAL A 127 -11.09 0.38 -8.14
CA VAL A 127 -11.06 -0.86 -7.33
C VAL A 127 -10.70 -0.48 -5.90
N TYR A 128 -11.68 -0.52 -5.00
CA TYR A 128 -11.50 -0.05 -3.62
C TYR A 128 -11.49 -1.22 -2.62
N PRO A 129 -10.42 -1.44 -1.85
CA PRO A 129 -10.40 -2.45 -0.79
C PRO A 129 -11.52 -2.23 0.23
N LEU A 130 -12.14 -3.31 0.69
CA LEU A 130 -13.07 -3.23 1.82
C LEU A 130 -12.26 -3.09 3.10
N VAL A 131 -12.16 -1.86 3.59
CA VAL A 131 -11.42 -1.52 4.80
C VAL A 131 -12.39 -1.28 5.96
N PRO A 132 -12.39 -2.10 7.02
CA PRO A 132 -13.23 -1.85 8.20
C PRO A 132 -12.88 -0.55 8.93
N SER A 133 -13.88 0.15 9.46
CA SER A 133 -13.72 1.50 10.05
C SER A 133 -13.08 1.56 11.44
N LYS A 134 -12.92 0.44 12.14
CA LYS A 134 -12.37 0.39 13.51
C LYS A 134 -11.20 -0.59 13.61
N GLY A 135 -10.29 -0.36 14.56
CA GLY A 135 -9.19 -1.27 14.91
C GLY A 135 -7.83 -0.57 15.01
N SER A 136 -7.65 0.58 14.34
CA SER A 136 -6.47 1.41 14.55
C SER A 136 -6.55 2.18 15.87
N VAL A 137 -5.41 2.32 16.54
CA VAL A 137 -5.21 3.21 17.70
C VAL A 137 -4.38 4.46 17.36
N GLY A 138 -3.94 4.60 16.10
CA GLY A 138 -3.19 5.77 15.61
C GLY A 138 -1.78 5.98 16.19
N ALA A 139 -1.31 5.13 17.10
CA ALA A 139 -0.05 5.34 17.82
C ALA A 139 1.22 5.09 16.98
N SER A 140 1.22 4.03 16.18
CA SER A 140 2.35 3.60 15.32
C SER A 140 1.99 3.61 13.83
N GLY A 141 0.91 4.32 13.49
CA GLY A 141 0.27 4.32 12.18
C GLY A 141 -0.99 3.45 12.13
N ASP A 142 -1.72 3.57 11.03
CA ASP A 142 -3.01 2.90 10.84
C ASP A 142 -2.86 1.46 10.35
N LEU A 143 -2.15 0.63 11.13
CA LEU A 143 -1.75 -0.72 10.72
C LEU A 143 -2.94 -1.60 10.31
N ALA A 144 -4.00 -1.66 11.13
CA ALA A 144 -5.15 -2.50 10.85
C ALA A 144 -5.86 -2.17 9.53
N PRO A 145 -6.30 -0.93 9.27
CA PRO A 145 -6.94 -0.60 7.98
C PRO A 145 -5.96 -0.66 6.80
N LEU A 146 -4.68 -0.34 6.99
CA LEU A 146 -3.69 -0.44 5.90
C LEU A 146 -3.30 -1.88 5.58
N ALA A 147 -3.39 -2.80 6.54
CA ALA A 147 -3.21 -4.23 6.31
C ALA A 147 -4.35 -4.79 5.44
N HIS A 148 -5.61 -4.38 5.66
CA HIS A 148 -6.73 -4.75 4.76
C HIS A 148 -6.52 -4.25 3.33
N LEU A 149 -6.01 -3.02 3.16
CA LEU A 149 -5.63 -2.49 1.86
C LEU A 149 -4.48 -3.30 1.23
N ALA A 150 -3.45 -3.62 2.00
CA ALA A 150 -2.33 -4.43 1.53
C ALA A 150 -2.75 -5.87 1.18
N GLY A 151 -3.71 -6.44 1.92
CA GLY A 151 -4.32 -7.72 1.62
C GLY A 151 -4.91 -7.72 0.20
N ALA A 152 -5.67 -6.68 -0.14
CA ALA A 152 -6.23 -6.56 -1.48
C ALA A 152 -5.14 -6.53 -2.56
N LEU A 153 -4.03 -5.80 -2.35
CA LEU A 153 -2.91 -5.73 -3.30
C LEU A 153 -2.26 -7.08 -3.57
N ILE A 154 -2.26 -8.00 -2.61
CA ILE A 154 -1.73 -9.37 -2.77
C ILE A 154 -2.84 -10.37 -3.19
N GLY A 155 -4.04 -9.88 -3.53
CA GLY A 155 -5.17 -10.70 -3.98
C GLY A 155 -5.99 -11.33 -2.85
N GLU A 156 -5.77 -10.94 -1.60
CA GLU A 156 -6.49 -11.43 -0.42
C GLU A 156 -7.56 -10.44 0.07
N GLY A 157 -8.57 -10.94 0.78
CA GLY A 157 -9.67 -10.12 1.28
C GLY A 157 -10.70 -9.80 0.19
N ARG A 158 -11.27 -8.59 0.25
CA ARG A 158 -12.38 -8.18 -0.63
C ARG A 158 -12.16 -6.77 -1.16
N VAL A 159 -12.69 -6.51 -2.36
CA VAL A 159 -12.70 -5.19 -2.99
C VAL A 159 -14.11 -4.87 -3.46
N ARG A 160 -14.45 -3.58 -3.52
CA ARG A 160 -15.60 -3.06 -4.22
C ARG A 160 -15.15 -2.65 -5.62
N TYR A 161 -15.83 -3.16 -6.64
CA TYR A 161 -15.57 -2.83 -8.04
C TYR A 161 -16.91 -2.71 -8.77
N GLN A 162 -17.14 -1.58 -9.44
CA GLN A 162 -18.39 -1.28 -10.16
C GLN A 162 -19.66 -1.48 -9.30
N GLY A 163 -19.59 -1.12 -8.01
CA GLY A 163 -20.69 -1.23 -7.06
C GLY A 163 -20.83 -2.59 -6.38
N GLU A 164 -20.16 -3.63 -6.87
CA GLU A 164 -20.23 -4.98 -6.35
C GLU A 164 -19.05 -5.31 -5.43
N VAL A 165 -19.29 -6.12 -4.41
CA VAL A 165 -18.24 -6.58 -3.49
C VAL A 165 -17.76 -7.97 -3.88
N LEU A 166 -16.52 -8.06 -4.32
CA LEU A 166 -15.89 -9.28 -4.85
C LEU A 166 -14.71 -9.72 -3.96
N PRO A 167 -14.31 -11.01 -4.01
CA PRO A 167 -12.96 -11.40 -3.60
C PRO A 167 -11.91 -10.52 -4.29
N ALA A 168 -10.84 -10.14 -3.57
CA ALA A 168 -9.84 -9.21 -4.12
C ALA A 168 -9.19 -9.74 -5.40
N SER A 169 -8.85 -11.03 -5.45
CA SER A 169 -8.33 -11.69 -6.64
C SER A 169 -9.24 -11.54 -7.87
N GLU A 170 -10.56 -11.71 -7.70
CA GLU A 170 -11.55 -11.59 -8.76
C GLU A 170 -11.77 -10.15 -9.19
N GLY A 171 -11.92 -9.23 -8.23
CA GLY A 171 -12.13 -7.81 -8.55
C GLY A 171 -10.91 -7.16 -9.22
N LEU A 172 -9.70 -7.52 -8.79
CA LEU A 172 -8.46 -7.09 -9.47
C LEU A 172 -8.39 -7.66 -10.88
N ALA A 173 -8.66 -8.97 -11.06
CA ALA A 173 -8.64 -9.60 -12.36
C ALA A 173 -9.68 -8.99 -13.32
N ALA A 174 -10.89 -8.69 -12.84
CA ALA A 174 -11.94 -8.02 -13.61
C ALA A 174 -11.52 -6.62 -14.09
N ALA A 175 -10.71 -5.91 -13.29
CA ALA A 175 -10.13 -4.61 -13.65
C ALA A 175 -8.81 -4.71 -14.45
N GLY A 176 -8.33 -5.93 -14.76
CA GLY A 176 -7.06 -6.14 -15.46
C GLY A 176 -5.81 -5.86 -14.61
N ILE A 177 -5.95 -5.79 -13.29
CA ILE A 177 -4.86 -5.51 -12.34
C ILE A 177 -4.29 -6.84 -11.83
N LYS A 178 -2.96 -6.98 -11.86
CA LYS A 178 -2.28 -8.16 -11.31
C LYS A 178 -1.98 -7.97 -9.82
N PRO A 179 -2.26 -8.98 -8.97
CA PRO A 179 -1.78 -8.98 -7.59
C PRO A 179 -0.24 -8.88 -7.51
N ILE A 180 0.25 -8.36 -6.39
CA ILE A 180 1.67 -8.18 -6.10
C ILE A 180 2.19 -9.38 -5.29
N GLU A 181 3.39 -9.85 -5.63
CA GLU A 181 4.19 -10.85 -4.87
C GLU A 181 5.41 -10.23 -4.19
#